data_AF-A0A839QFZ3-F1
#
_entry.id   AF-A0A839QFZ3-F1
#
_cell.length_a   1.000
_cell.length_b   1.000
_cell.length_c   1.000
_cell.angle_alpha   90.00
_cell.angle_beta   90.00
_cell.angle_gamma   90.00
#
_symmetry.space_group_name_H-M   'P 1'
#
loop_
_entity.id
_entity.type
_entity.pdbx_description
1 polymer ?
#
loop_
_entity_poly.entity_id
_entity_poly.type
_entity_poly.pdbx_seq_one_letter_code
_entity_poly.pdbx_strand_id
1 'polypeptide(L)'
;MFAQGLLSVRVVSEITWRTALVTDELAATVDAAIVRAGTRWGALSDEKLARAIDAVVGRYDPDAVKRAKEVIASRDIKFGALDDPNEIVAVWGQLLPTDAATLKARLAAMLADVCPHDPRSAGERRSDAMGAIGRGETHREGFVTVEEAAQQMPEQRLRQLVRHRILRSVGHGPGPPVQPAITNRA
;
A
#
# COMPACT_ATOMS: atom_id res chain seq x y z
N MET A 1 15.99 -6.63 21.47
CA MET A 1 15.27 -7.79 20.89
C MET A 1 15.19 -7.72 19.36
N PHE A 2 14.49 -6.74 18.76
CA PHE A 2 14.42 -6.63 17.28
C PHE A 2 15.79 -6.38 16.63
N ALA A 3 16.53 -5.37 17.08
CA ALA A 3 17.88 -5.07 16.59
C ALA A 3 18.92 -6.19 16.84
N GLN A 4 18.58 -7.18 17.67
CA GLN A 4 19.40 -8.35 17.96
C GLN A 4 18.97 -9.59 17.13
N GLY A 5 18.00 -9.42 16.20
CA GLY A 5 17.47 -10.52 15.38
C GLY A 5 16.56 -11.50 16.11
N LEU A 6 16.22 -11.24 17.37
CA LEU A 6 15.44 -12.15 18.22
C LEU A 6 13.94 -12.09 17.96
N LEU A 7 13.46 -11.02 17.31
CA LEU A 7 12.07 -10.85 16.89
C LEU A 7 12.04 -10.49 15.40
N SER A 8 11.12 -11.10 14.65
CA SER A 8 10.87 -10.72 13.27
C SER A 8 10.05 -9.42 13.20
N VAL A 9 10.12 -8.73 12.05
CA VAL A 9 9.29 -7.54 11.77
C VAL A 9 7.81 -7.84 12.02
N ARG A 10 7.36 -9.02 11.57
CA ARG A 10 6.01 -9.52 11.81
C ARG A 10 5.62 -9.51 13.30
N VAL A 11 6.48 -10.04 14.18
CA VAL A 11 6.18 -10.12 15.62
C VAL A 11 6.17 -8.72 16.25
N VAL A 12 7.08 -7.85 15.83
CA VAL A 12 7.12 -6.45 16.30
C VAL A 12 5.86 -5.70 15.88
N SER A 13 5.44 -5.83 14.62
CA SER A 13 4.21 -5.20 14.12
C SER A 13 2.98 -5.62 14.92
N GLU A 14 2.86 -6.92 15.24
CA GLU A 14 1.71 -7.42 16.00
C GLU A 14 1.72 -6.93 17.46
N ILE A 15 2.90 -6.86 18.10
CA ILE A 15 3.06 -6.28 19.43
C ILE A 15 2.60 -4.82 19.43
N THR A 16 3.17 -4.01 18.53
CA THR A 16 2.85 -2.58 18.44
C THR A 16 1.36 -2.34 18.26
N TRP A 17 0.71 -3.09 17.38
CA TRP A 17 -0.72 -2.93 17.12
C TRP A 17 -1.56 -3.27 18.35
N ARG A 18 -1.25 -4.37 19.05
CA ARG A 18 -2.06 -4.85 20.17
C ARG A 18 -1.81 -4.12 21.48
N THR A 19 -0.66 -3.48 21.64
CA THR A 19 -0.37 -2.64 22.81
C THR A 19 -0.77 -1.18 22.62
N ALA A 20 -1.28 -0.79 21.43
CA ALA A 20 -1.56 0.60 21.09
C ALA A 20 -2.59 1.29 22.01
N LEU A 21 -3.39 0.54 22.76
CA LEU A 21 -4.42 1.06 23.67
C LEU A 21 -4.16 0.74 25.13
N VAL A 22 -2.95 0.26 25.46
CA VAL A 22 -2.47 0.15 26.84
C VAL A 22 -2.26 1.55 27.40
N THR A 23 -2.65 1.78 28.66
CA THR A 23 -2.46 3.10 29.27
C THR A 23 -0.99 3.38 29.59
N ASP A 24 -0.61 4.65 29.64
CA ASP A 24 0.78 5.06 29.88
C ASP A 24 1.31 4.55 31.22
N GLU A 25 0.45 4.46 32.24
CA GLU A 25 0.82 3.94 33.57
C GLU A 25 1.17 2.44 33.54
N LEU A 26 0.58 1.69 32.61
CA LEU A 26 0.75 0.24 32.49
C LEU A 26 1.71 -0.16 31.37
N ALA A 27 2.05 0.75 30.45
CA ALA A 27 2.89 0.50 29.29
C ALA A 27 4.22 -0.17 29.66
N ALA A 28 4.95 0.38 30.65
CA ALA A 28 6.24 -0.18 31.08
C ALA A 28 6.10 -1.61 31.67
N THR A 29 5.00 -1.89 32.36
CA THR A 29 4.73 -3.21 32.95
C THR A 29 4.42 -4.24 31.86
N VAL A 30 3.57 -3.85 30.89
CA VAL A 30 3.22 -4.67 29.73
C VAL A 30 4.44 -4.93 28.86
N ASP A 31 5.25 -3.92 28.57
CA ASP A 31 6.48 -4.05 27.79
C ASP A 31 7.45 -5.04 28.45
N ALA A 32 7.66 -4.93 29.76
CA ALA A 32 8.51 -5.86 30.49
C ALA A 32 7.96 -7.30 30.43
N ALA A 33 6.65 -7.48 30.47
CA ALA A 33 6.01 -8.79 30.34
C ALA A 33 6.14 -9.37 28.91
N ILE A 34 5.97 -8.53 27.89
CA ILE A 34 6.17 -8.89 26.48
C ILE A 34 7.62 -9.29 26.23
N VAL A 35 8.60 -8.56 26.78
CA VAL A 35 10.03 -8.91 26.67
C VAL A 35 10.31 -10.29 27.26
N ARG A 36 9.73 -10.61 28.43
CA ARG A 36 9.89 -11.92 29.06
C ARG A 36 9.25 -13.07 28.28
N ALA A 37 8.10 -12.82 27.66
CA ALA A 37 7.33 -13.84 26.93
C ALA A 37 7.75 -13.99 25.45
N GLY A 38 8.20 -12.89 24.83
CA GLY A 38 8.27 -12.71 23.39
C GLY A 38 9.35 -13.50 22.66
N THR A 39 10.39 -13.96 23.37
CA THR A 39 11.50 -14.74 22.78
C THR A 39 11.07 -16.05 22.12
N ARG A 40 9.88 -16.57 22.46
CA ARG A 40 9.36 -17.84 21.92
C ARG A 40 8.32 -17.65 20.81
N TRP A 41 7.98 -16.42 20.46
CA TRP A 41 6.82 -16.14 19.62
C TRP A 41 7.09 -16.21 18.11
N GLY A 42 8.36 -16.22 17.69
CA GLY A 42 8.74 -16.24 16.27
C GLY A 42 8.13 -17.39 15.46
N ALA A 43 7.91 -18.55 16.08
CA ALA A 43 7.34 -19.75 15.44
C ALA A 43 5.81 -19.85 15.52
N LEU A 44 5.12 -18.93 16.20
CA LEU A 44 3.66 -18.96 16.31
C LEU A 44 3.02 -18.53 15.00
N SER A 45 1.87 -19.11 14.65
CA SER A 45 0.98 -18.58 13.60
C SER A 45 0.40 -17.22 14.03
N ASP A 46 -0.16 -16.45 13.10
CA ASP A 46 -0.70 -15.12 13.38
C ASP A 46 -1.77 -15.13 14.48
N GLU A 47 -2.72 -16.06 14.38
CA GLU A 47 -3.76 -16.22 15.42
C GLU A 47 -3.20 -16.62 16.79
N LYS A 48 -2.12 -17.41 16.82
CA LYS A 48 -1.51 -17.86 18.09
C LYS A 48 -0.68 -16.72 18.69
N LEU A 49 0.03 -15.97 17.86
CA LEU A 49 0.78 -14.78 18.26
C LEU A 49 -0.17 -13.73 18.83
N ALA A 50 -1.24 -13.42 18.09
CA ALA A 50 -2.31 -12.52 18.51
C ALA A 50 -2.86 -12.87 19.90
N ARG A 51 -3.28 -14.13 20.08
CA ARG A 51 -3.80 -14.63 21.35
C ARG A 51 -2.77 -14.57 22.48
N ALA A 52 -1.51 -14.84 22.19
CA ALA A 52 -0.44 -14.76 23.18
C ALA A 52 -0.21 -13.33 23.66
N ILE A 53 -0.20 -12.35 22.75
CA ILE A 53 -0.05 -10.93 23.10
C ILE A 53 -1.29 -10.45 23.87
N ASP A 54 -2.50 -10.75 23.41
CA ASP A 54 -3.73 -10.38 24.11
C ASP A 54 -3.81 -10.97 25.53
N ALA A 55 -3.31 -12.20 25.72
CA ALA A 55 -3.25 -12.82 27.04
C ALA A 55 -2.27 -12.09 27.97
N VAL A 56 -1.16 -11.58 27.44
CA VAL A 56 -0.23 -10.74 28.22
C VAL A 56 -0.90 -9.40 28.53
N VAL A 57 -1.42 -8.69 27.52
CA VAL A 57 -2.07 -7.38 27.70
C VAL A 57 -3.24 -7.51 28.69
N GLY A 58 -4.17 -8.42 28.46
CA GLY A 58 -5.36 -8.60 29.30
C GLY A 58 -5.06 -9.01 30.76
N ARG A 59 -3.87 -9.55 31.04
CA ARG A 59 -3.43 -9.84 32.41
C ARG A 59 -3.10 -8.58 33.20
N TYR A 60 -2.57 -7.56 32.53
CA TYR A 60 -2.09 -6.33 33.18
C TYR A 60 -3.03 -5.13 32.93
N ASP A 61 -3.66 -5.09 31.77
CA ASP A 61 -4.62 -4.07 31.33
C ASP A 61 -5.83 -4.75 30.65
N PRO A 62 -6.77 -5.33 31.44
CA PRO A 62 -7.97 -5.97 30.88
C PRO A 62 -8.87 -4.97 30.14
N ASP A 63 -8.77 -3.69 30.47
CA ASP A 63 -9.57 -2.64 29.84
C ASP A 63 -8.99 -2.22 28.48
N ALA A 64 -7.70 -2.43 28.20
CA ALA A 64 -7.13 -2.24 26.85
C ALA A 64 -7.84 -3.11 25.80
N VAL A 65 -8.22 -4.34 26.17
CA VAL A 65 -8.98 -5.23 25.28
C VAL A 65 -10.40 -4.70 25.04
N LYS A 66 -11.02 -4.08 26.05
CA LYS A 66 -12.33 -3.43 25.91
C LYS A 66 -12.24 -2.18 25.02
N ARG A 67 -11.27 -1.30 25.29
CA ARG A 67 -10.99 -0.11 24.47
C ARG A 67 -10.73 -0.49 23.02
N ALA A 68 -9.99 -1.57 22.75
CA ALA A 68 -9.76 -2.06 21.39
C ALA A 68 -11.07 -2.45 20.68
N LYS A 69 -11.97 -3.15 21.37
CA LYS A 69 -13.30 -3.49 20.83
C LYS A 69 -14.15 -2.24 20.61
N GLU A 70 -14.09 -1.28 21.52
CA GLU A 70 -14.82 -0.02 21.42
C GLU A 70 -14.34 0.81 20.23
N VAL A 71 -13.02 0.92 19.99
CA VAL A 71 -12.45 1.60 18.81
C VAL A 71 -12.91 0.93 17.51
N ILE A 72 -12.90 -0.41 17.46
CA ILE A 72 -13.42 -1.13 16.29
C ILE A 72 -14.92 -0.86 16.11
N ALA A 73 -15.68 -0.83 17.20
CA ALA A 73 -17.12 -0.56 17.18
C ALA A 73 -17.44 0.89 16.79
N SER A 74 -16.55 1.85 17.11
CA SER A 74 -16.69 3.26 16.76
C SER A 74 -16.19 3.61 15.35
N ARG A 75 -15.72 2.63 14.57
CA ARG A 75 -15.28 2.86 13.18
C ARG A 75 -16.44 3.46 12.37
N ASP A 76 -16.13 4.49 11.61
CA ASP A 76 -17.12 5.26 10.86
C ASP A 76 -16.45 5.89 9.63
N ILE A 77 -17.26 6.23 8.62
CA ILE A 77 -16.85 6.98 7.43
C ILE A 77 -17.64 8.29 7.39
N LYS A 78 -16.91 9.40 7.39
CA LYS A 78 -17.45 10.75 7.44
C LYS A 78 -17.22 11.48 6.13
N PHE A 79 -18.15 12.37 5.84
CA PHE A 79 -18.13 13.26 4.69
C PHE A 79 -18.12 14.70 5.20
N GLY A 80 -17.36 15.56 4.52
CA GLY A 80 -17.40 17.00 4.74
C GLY A 80 -18.75 17.61 4.34
N ALA A 81 -18.90 18.91 4.56
CA ALA A 81 -20.07 19.66 4.13
C ALA A 81 -20.25 19.53 2.61
N LEU A 82 -21.43 19.11 2.15
CA LEU A 82 -21.74 18.95 0.72
C LEU A 82 -22.04 20.29 0.04
N ASP A 83 -22.31 21.32 0.82
CA ASP A 83 -22.59 22.70 0.43
C ASP A 83 -21.35 23.61 0.55
N ASP A 84 -20.16 23.04 0.71
CA ASP A 84 -18.90 23.78 0.66
C ASP A 84 -18.76 24.47 -0.72
N PRO A 85 -18.33 25.74 -0.79
CA PRO A 85 -18.12 26.44 -2.05
C PRO A 85 -17.07 25.80 -2.96
N ASN A 86 -16.21 24.93 -2.42
CA ASN A 86 -15.32 24.11 -3.23
C ASN A 86 -16.11 22.95 -3.86
N GLU A 87 -15.95 22.70 -5.16
CA GLU A 87 -16.62 21.61 -5.89
C GLU A 87 -16.14 20.18 -5.47
N ILE A 88 -15.52 20.04 -4.30
CA ILE A 88 -14.98 18.80 -3.75
C ILE A 88 -15.32 18.66 -2.27
N VAL A 89 -15.60 17.42 -1.85
CA VAL A 89 -15.94 17.09 -0.46
C VAL A 89 -14.89 16.13 0.11
N ALA A 90 -14.40 16.41 1.31
CA ALA A 90 -13.49 15.52 2.01
C ALA A 90 -14.23 14.25 2.50
N VAL A 91 -13.58 13.09 2.36
CA VAL A 91 -14.04 11.81 2.93
C VAL A 91 -12.93 11.25 3.79
N TRP A 92 -13.24 10.86 5.03
CA TRP A 92 -12.26 10.30 5.97
C TRP A 92 -12.92 9.32 6.93
N GLY A 93 -12.12 8.44 7.54
CA GLY A 93 -12.62 7.50 8.53
C GLY A 93 -11.79 6.24 8.67
N GLN A 94 -12.38 5.23 9.31
CA GLN A 94 -11.71 3.97 9.62
C GLN A 94 -12.50 2.78 9.07
N LEU A 95 -11.79 1.85 8.44
CA LEU A 95 -12.33 0.57 7.98
C LEU A 95 -11.65 -0.57 8.72
N LEU A 96 -12.28 -1.76 8.70
CA LEU A 96 -11.57 -2.97 9.08
C LEU A 96 -10.39 -3.21 8.12
N PRO A 97 -9.26 -3.75 8.59
CA PRO A 97 -8.10 -3.98 7.74
C PRO A 97 -8.39 -4.81 6.48
N THR A 98 -9.26 -5.81 6.58
CA THR A 98 -9.71 -6.65 5.45
C THR A 98 -10.47 -5.85 4.41
N ASP A 99 -11.36 -4.96 4.86
CA ASP A 99 -12.18 -4.13 4.00
C ASP A 99 -11.32 -3.05 3.34
N ALA A 100 -10.40 -2.44 4.10
CA ALA A 100 -9.42 -1.48 3.58
C ALA A 100 -8.50 -2.11 2.51
N ALA A 101 -8.01 -3.34 2.75
CA ALA A 101 -7.21 -4.07 1.77
C ALA A 101 -8.00 -4.36 0.48
N THR A 102 -9.26 -4.76 0.64
CA THR A 102 -10.18 -5.02 -0.49
C THR A 102 -10.45 -3.75 -1.29
N LEU A 103 -10.77 -2.65 -0.61
CA LEU A 103 -11.00 -1.34 -1.25
C LEU A 103 -9.75 -0.84 -1.97
N LYS A 104 -8.57 -1.00 -1.35
CA LYS A 104 -7.29 -0.64 -1.97
C LYS A 104 -7.01 -1.45 -3.23
N ALA A 105 -7.25 -2.77 -3.18
CA ALA A 105 -7.10 -3.64 -4.34
C ALA A 105 -8.08 -3.28 -5.45
N ARG A 106 -9.33 -2.97 -5.10
CA ARG A 106 -10.36 -2.52 -6.04
C ARG A 106 -9.96 -1.21 -6.73
N LEU A 107 -9.48 -0.23 -5.96
CA LEU A 107 -8.99 1.05 -6.49
C LEU A 107 -7.80 0.83 -7.42
N ALA A 108 -6.84 -0.02 -7.05
CA ALA A 108 -5.71 -0.36 -7.91
C ALA A 108 -6.16 -1.04 -9.21
N ALA A 109 -7.11 -1.98 -9.13
CA ALA A 109 -7.70 -2.62 -10.30
C ALA A 109 -8.37 -1.59 -11.21
N MET A 110 -9.09 -0.61 -10.67
CA MET A 110 -9.69 0.49 -11.45
C MET A 110 -8.67 1.46 -12.05
N LEU A 111 -7.41 1.41 -11.63
CA LEU A 111 -6.37 2.30 -12.17
C LEU A 111 -5.35 1.57 -13.05
N ALA A 112 -5.40 0.25 -13.12
CA ALA A 112 -4.37 -0.56 -13.79
C ALA A 112 -4.18 -0.25 -15.29
N ASP A 113 -5.27 0.02 -16.03
CA ASP A 113 -5.23 0.26 -17.48
C ASP A 113 -5.48 1.72 -17.88
N VAL A 114 -5.34 2.65 -16.93
CA VAL A 114 -5.35 4.07 -17.25
C VAL A 114 -4.18 4.38 -18.18
N CYS A 115 -4.42 5.22 -19.19
CA CYS A 115 -3.36 5.64 -20.08
C CYS A 115 -2.14 6.20 -19.31
N PRO A 116 -0.90 5.76 -19.61
CA PRO A 116 0.31 6.34 -19.05
C PRO A 116 0.49 7.84 -19.32
N HIS A 117 -0.21 8.37 -20.33
CA HIS A 117 -0.21 9.78 -20.72
C HIS A 117 -1.49 10.52 -20.29
N ASP A 118 -2.32 9.93 -19.42
CA ASP A 118 -3.48 10.63 -18.83
C ASP A 118 -2.98 11.91 -18.14
N PRO A 119 -3.47 13.10 -18.55
CA PRO A 119 -2.97 14.38 -18.05
C PRO A 119 -3.35 14.65 -16.58
N ARG A 120 -4.34 13.93 -16.03
CA ARG A 120 -4.76 14.07 -14.64
C ARG A 120 -3.65 13.64 -13.69
N SER A 121 -3.63 14.21 -12.48
CA SER A 121 -2.76 13.74 -11.41
C SER A 121 -3.19 12.36 -10.91
N ALA A 122 -2.27 11.67 -10.23
CA ALA A 122 -2.61 10.40 -9.58
C ALA A 122 -3.67 10.58 -8.47
N GLY A 123 -3.79 11.77 -7.89
CA GLY A 123 -4.81 12.11 -6.89
C GLY A 123 -6.20 12.18 -7.49
N GLU A 124 -6.36 12.95 -8.57
CA GLU A 124 -7.62 13.09 -9.31
C GLU A 124 -8.14 11.72 -9.77
N ARG A 125 -7.27 10.89 -10.38
CA ARG A 125 -7.68 9.55 -10.82
C ARG A 125 -8.15 8.65 -9.69
N ARG A 126 -7.53 8.73 -8.50
CA ARG A 126 -8.00 7.99 -7.33
C ARG A 126 -9.34 8.51 -6.83
N SER A 127 -9.56 9.82 -6.88
CA SER A 127 -10.83 10.44 -6.50
C SER A 127 -11.96 10.00 -7.44
N ASP A 128 -11.73 10.08 -8.75
CA ASP A 128 -12.67 9.62 -9.78
C ASP A 128 -13.01 8.14 -9.61
N ALA A 129 -11.99 7.31 -9.37
CA ALA A 129 -12.17 5.88 -9.20
C ALA A 129 -12.98 5.57 -7.94
N MET A 130 -12.77 6.31 -6.84
CA MET A 130 -13.58 6.19 -5.64
C MET A 130 -15.04 6.58 -5.88
N GLY A 131 -15.28 7.64 -6.66
CA GLY A 131 -16.63 8.05 -7.08
C GLY A 131 -17.34 6.96 -7.89
N ALA A 132 -16.65 6.35 -8.84
CA ALA A 132 -17.18 5.24 -9.63
C ALA A 132 -17.48 3.99 -8.78
N ILE A 133 -16.63 3.64 -7.80
CA ILE A 133 -16.94 2.59 -6.81
C ILE A 133 -18.24 2.92 -6.06
N GLY A 134 -18.39 4.17 -5.62
CA GLY A 134 -19.60 4.62 -4.91
C GLY A 134 -20.89 4.50 -5.73
N ARG A 135 -20.79 4.61 -7.06
CA ARG A 135 -21.90 4.40 -8.00
C ARG A 135 -22.15 2.92 -8.36
N GLY A 136 -21.36 2.00 -7.82
CA GLY A 136 -21.47 0.56 -8.09
C GLY A 136 -20.82 0.12 -9.39
N GLU A 137 -19.98 0.96 -10.01
CA GLU A 137 -19.34 0.63 -11.27
C GLU A 137 -18.27 -0.46 -11.06
N THR A 138 -18.37 -1.51 -11.88
CA THR A 138 -17.44 -2.65 -11.88
C THR A 138 -16.23 -2.40 -12.79
N HIS A 139 -16.28 -1.36 -13.62
CA HIS A 139 -15.28 -0.99 -14.61
C HIS A 139 -15.16 0.54 -14.73
N ARG A 140 -14.24 1.03 -15.56
CA ARG A 140 -13.70 2.40 -15.57
C ARG A 140 -14.48 3.36 -16.50
N GLU A 141 -15.80 3.49 -16.35
CA GLU A 141 -16.49 4.49 -17.18
C GLU A 141 -15.97 5.90 -16.84
N GLY A 142 -15.55 6.66 -17.86
CA GLY A 142 -14.97 8.01 -17.71
C GLY A 142 -13.45 8.10 -17.50
N PHE A 143 -12.68 7.02 -17.68
CA PHE A 143 -11.22 7.07 -17.69
C PHE A 143 -10.64 7.08 -19.09
N VAL A 144 -9.62 7.92 -19.34
CA VAL A 144 -8.90 7.92 -20.62
C VAL A 144 -8.11 6.62 -20.77
N THR A 145 -8.54 5.79 -21.71
CA THR A 145 -7.85 4.55 -22.09
C THR A 145 -6.62 4.84 -22.94
N VAL A 146 -5.73 3.85 -23.09
CA VAL A 146 -4.57 3.93 -23.99
C VAL A 146 -5.02 4.19 -25.44
N GLU A 147 -6.15 3.62 -25.84
CA GLU A 147 -6.72 3.75 -27.19
C GLU A 147 -7.30 5.14 -27.44
N GLU A 148 -8.09 5.67 -26.50
CA GLU A 148 -8.63 7.04 -26.59
C GLU A 148 -7.53 8.09 -26.54
N ALA A 149 -6.52 7.89 -25.69
CA ALA A 149 -5.34 8.76 -25.66
C ALA A 149 -4.57 8.74 -26.98
N ALA A 150 -4.46 7.58 -27.65
CA ALA A 150 -3.79 7.46 -28.94
C ALA A 150 -4.56 8.20 -30.04
N GLN A 151 -5.90 8.21 -29.99
CA GLN A 151 -6.76 8.92 -30.94
C GLN A 151 -6.74 10.45 -30.74
N GLN A 152 -6.44 10.92 -29.53
CA GLN A 152 -6.38 12.34 -29.18
C GLN A 152 -4.96 12.94 -29.30
N MET A 153 -3.94 12.15 -29.67
CA MET A 153 -2.59 12.68 -29.87
C MET A 153 -2.51 13.54 -31.14
N PRO A 154 -1.94 14.77 -31.08
CA PRO A 154 -1.68 15.54 -32.28
C PRO A 154 -0.73 14.77 -33.21
N GLU A 155 -1.06 14.69 -34.50
CA GLU A 155 -0.41 13.86 -35.54
C GLU A 155 1.13 13.96 -35.52
N GLN A 156 1.65 15.14 -35.18
CA GLN A 156 3.09 15.44 -35.10
C GLN A 156 3.81 14.62 -34.02
N ARG A 157 3.14 14.31 -32.90
CA ARG A 157 3.67 13.47 -31.81
C ARG A 157 3.65 11.99 -32.17
N LEU A 158 2.63 11.55 -32.90
CA LEU A 158 2.51 10.18 -33.43
C LEU A 158 3.66 9.87 -34.41
N ARG A 159 4.00 10.83 -35.29
CA ARG A 159 5.14 10.74 -36.22
C ARG A 159 6.49 10.65 -35.50
N GLN A 160 6.69 11.37 -34.40
CA GLN A 160 7.93 11.28 -33.60
C GLN A 160 8.08 9.93 -32.88
N LEU A 161 7.00 9.39 -32.32
CA LEU A 161 7.01 8.09 -31.61
C LEU A 161 7.25 6.91 -32.56
N VAL A 162 6.61 6.91 -33.74
CA VAL A 162 6.85 5.90 -34.79
C VAL A 162 8.29 5.97 -35.31
N ARG A 163 8.84 7.18 -35.51
CA ARG A 163 10.24 7.38 -35.90
C ARG A 163 11.23 6.84 -34.86
N HIS A 164 10.97 7.08 -33.56
CA HIS A 164 11.84 6.58 -32.48
C HIS A 164 11.75 5.06 -32.31
N ARG A 165 10.58 4.44 -32.58
CA ARG A 165 10.40 2.99 -32.50
C ARG A 165 11.03 2.25 -33.68
N ILE A 166 10.96 2.80 -34.90
CA ILE A 166 11.64 2.24 -36.08
C ILE A 166 13.17 2.34 -35.91
N LEU A 167 13.70 3.45 -35.39
CA LEU A 167 15.14 3.61 -35.18
C LEU A 167 15.72 2.65 -34.12
N ARG A 168 14.92 2.21 -33.13
CA ARG A 168 15.35 1.19 -32.16
C ARG A 168 15.31 -0.25 -32.68
N SER A 169 14.58 -0.52 -33.78
CA SER A 169 14.53 -1.87 -34.38
C SER A 169 15.58 -2.11 -35.48
N VAL A 170 16.36 -1.09 -35.88
CA VAL A 170 17.41 -1.22 -36.92
C VAL A 170 18.84 -0.94 -36.43
N GLY A 171 19.07 -0.90 -35.12
CA GLY A 171 20.41 -0.69 -34.55
C GLY A 171 21.29 -1.95 -34.58
N HIS A 172 22.09 -2.12 -35.65
CA HIS A 172 23.30 -2.93 -35.67
C HIS A 172 24.28 -2.42 -34.59
N GLY A 173 24.47 -3.18 -33.51
CA GLY A 173 25.45 -2.85 -32.46
C GLY A 173 26.89 -3.10 -32.94
N PRO A 174 27.88 -2.32 -32.48
CA PRO A 174 29.27 -2.53 -32.84
C PRO A 174 29.76 -3.88 -32.32
N GLY A 175 30.41 -4.66 -33.20
CA GLY A 175 31.01 -5.95 -32.85
C GLY A 175 32.05 -5.82 -31.73
N PRO A 176 32.26 -6.89 -30.95
CA PRO A 176 33.12 -6.83 -29.75
C PRO A 176 34.59 -6.55 -30.12
N PRO A 177 35.34 -5.84 -29.27
CA PRO A 177 36.74 -5.52 -29.52
C PRO A 177 37.60 -6.79 -29.48
N VAL A 178 38.40 -6.97 -30.53
CA VAL A 178 39.42 -8.02 -30.63
C VAL A 178 40.55 -7.69 -29.64
N GLN A 179 40.79 -8.57 -28.67
CA GLN A 179 41.96 -8.48 -27.79
C GLN A 179 43.22 -8.93 -28.54
N PRO A 180 44.36 -8.22 -28.43
CA PRO A 180 45.60 -8.65 -29.04
C PRO A 180 46.17 -9.90 -28.34
N ALA A 181 46.73 -10.79 -29.16
CA ALA A 181 47.34 -12.05 -28.75
C ALA A 181 48.49 -11.86 -27.77
N ILE A 182 48.49 -12.68 -26.72
CA ILE A 182 49.63 -12.88 -25.83
C ILE A 182 50.77 -13.47 -26.65
N THR A 183 51.84 -12.71 -26.86
CA THR A 183 53.13 -13.28 -27.28
C THR A 183 54.00 -13.46 -26.06
N ASN A 184 54.04 -14.69 -25.56
CA ASN A 184 55.10 -15.15 -24.67
C ASN A 184 56.35 -15.41 -25.52
N ARG A 185 57.47 -14.74 -25.23
CA ARG A 185 58.80 -15.13 -25.70
C ARG A 185 59.87 -14.71 -24.68
N ALA A 186 60.46 -15.76 -24.09
CA ALA A 186 61.80 -15.91 -23.51
C ALA A 186 62.33 -14.83 -22.55
#